data_AF-A0A821WW25-F1
#
_entry.id   AF-A0A821WW25-F1
#
_cell.length_a   1.000
_cell.length_b   1.000
_cell.length_c   1.000
_cell.angle_alpha   90.00
_cell.angle_beta   90.00
_cell.angle_gamma   90.00
#
_symmetry.space_group_name_H-M   'P 1'
#
loop_
_entity.id
_entity.type
_entity.pdbx_description
1 polymer ?
#
loop_
_entity_poly.entity_id
_entity_poly.type
_entity_poly.pdbx_seq_one_letter_code
_entity_poly.pdbx_strand_id
1 'polypeptide(L)'
;MEVFYCDSDPQQEIPLYEGNCFAPDRPETTKVCSKVKAAWAMGAPPFVYPKEAGLPLGGRAANKYVMLEVHYNNPEVKDDWIDSSGITLHLTANRREYDAAIMELGLEYTDKMAIPGGQHAFPLTGYCIPQCTGVGLPKQGIVVFGSQLHTHLTGVAVWTRHFRQGIELPVLNRDVHYSTHFQEIRILHRHVRVLPGDYLMTTCLYNTIGKENATIGGHAITDEMCVNYMHYYPATELEVCKSAVSNAALEKYFKFEKRWNNMPISYKASPRANYLSIKPWTPLRTNTLDMLYSESPISMQCNKSDGNRFQGDWEGIDIPKIKRPLKPVLRQCPSY
;
A
#
# COMPACT_ATOMS: atom_id res chain seq x y z
N MET A 1 0.74 0.92 -15.87
CA MET A 1 2.08 1.10 -16.46
C MET A 1 3.00 1.60 -15.38
N GLU A 2 4.17 1.00 -15.22
CA GLU A 2 5.14 1.36 -14.20
C GLU A 2 6.53 1.43 -14.82
N VAL A 3 7.31 2.44 -14.45
CA VAL A 3 8.72 2.56 -14.84
C VAL A 3 9.55 2.29 -13.61
N PHE A 4 10.37 1.26 -13.70
CA PHE A 4 11.32 0.85 -12.67
C PHE A 4 12.72 1.26 -13.07
N TYR A 5 13.50 1.65 -12.08
CA TYR A 5 14.92 1.88 -12.20
C TYR A 5 15.69 0.65 -11.74
N CYS A 6 16.74 0.30 -12.49
CA CYS A 6 17.59 -0.84 -12.20
C CYS A 6 18.66 -0.45 -11.19
N ASP A 7 18.47 -0.85 -9.93
CA ASP A 7 19.40 -0.51 -8.84
C ASP A 7 20.52 -1.55 -8.77
N SER A 8 21.53 -1.37 -9.63
CA SER A 8 22.69 -2.25 -9.75
C SER A 8 23.98 -1.46 -9.92
N ASP A 9 25.12 -2.15 -9.97
CA ASP A 9 26.41 -1.51 -10.21
C ASP A 9 26.35 -0.62 -11.48
N PRO A 10 26.91 0.60 -11.47
CA PRO A 10 26.86 1.51 -12.62
C PRO A 10 27.48 0.95 -13.90
N GLN A 11 28.44 0.02 -13.78
CA GLN A 11 29.12 -0.64 -14.90
C GLN A 11 28.43 -1.94 -15.33
N GLN A 12 27.45 -2.43 -14.56
CA GLN A 12 26.72 -3.63 -14.91
C GLN A 12 25.83 -3.38 -16.13
N GLU A 13 26.10 -4.10 -17.21
CA GLU A 13 25.24 -4.11 -18.39
C GLU A 13 24.02 -5.01 -18.14
N ILE A 14 22.83 -4.48 -18.41
CA ILE A 14 21.57 -5.21 -18.33
C ILE A 14 21.11 -5.49 -19.76
N PRO A 15 20.81 -6.75 -20.12
CA PRO A 15 20.36 -7.08 -21.46
C PRO A 15 19.03 -6.40 -21.77
N LEU A 16 18.89 -5.86 -22.98
CA LEU A 16 17.62 -5.36 -23.48
C LEU A 16 16.64 -6.53 -23.60
N TYR A 17 15.45 -6.37 -23.05
CA TYR A 17 14.41 -7.39 -23.02
C TYR A 17 13.05 -6.75 -23.27
N GLU A 18 12.29 -7.36 -24.16
CA GLU A 18 10.90 -7.02 -24.44
C GLU A 18 10.12 -8.34 -24.45
N GLY A 19 9.17 -8.49 -23.54
CA GLY A 19 8.44 -9.73 -23.39
C GLY A 19 7.68 -9.82 -22.08
N ASN A 20 7.08 -10.99 -21.85
CA ASN A 20 6.28 -11.23 -20.66
C ASN A 20 7.16 -11.19 -19.38
N CYS A 21 6.72 -10.47 -18.36
CA CYS A 21 7.43 -10.31 -17.09
C CYS A 21 7.67 -11.62 -16.33
N PHE A 22 6.88 -12.65 -16.60
CA PHE A 22 6.94 -13.98 -15.98
C PHE A 22 7.43 -15.07 -16.94
N ALA A 23 7.94 -14.70 -18.12
CA ALA A 23 8.45 -15.66 -19.07
C ALA A 23 9.68 -16.40 -18.47
N PRO A 24 9.80 -17.72 -18.70
CA PRO A 24 10.92 -18.51 -18.16
C PRO A 24 12.28 -18.10 -18.75
N ASP A 25 12.28 -17.45 -19.91
CA ASP A 25 13.44 -16.93 -20.63
C ASP A 25 13.76 -15.47 -20.30
N ARG A 26 12.97 -14.80 -19.44
CA ARG A 26 13.31 -13.45 -18.94
C ARG A 26 14.69 -13.48 -18.28
N PRO A 27 15.66 -12.65 -18.71
CA PRO A 27 16.99 -12.65 -18.11
C PRO A 27 16.93 -12.29 -16.63
N GLU A 28 17.55 -13.13 -15.78
CA GLU A 28 17.52 -12.96 -14.31
C GLU A 28 18.04 -11.60 -13.86
N THR A 29 19.02 -11.05 -14.58
CA THR A 29 19.60 -9.73 -14.31
C THR A 29 18.61 -8.58 -14.43
N THR A 30 17.50 -8.73 -15.16
CA THR A 30 16.46 -7.69 -15.24
C THR A 30 15.63 -7.58 -13.96
N LYS A 31 15.70 -8.55 -13.05
CA LYS A 31 14.96 -8.53 -11.79
C LYS A 31 15.49 -7.48 -10.79
N VAL A 32 16.68 -6.93 -11.03
CA VAL A 32 17.23 -5.80 -10.25
C VAL A 32 16.47 -4.50 -10.50
N CYS A 33 15.64 -4.44 -11.54
CA CYS A 33 14.78 -3.31 -11.87
C CYS A 33 13.48 -3.38 -11.06
N SER A 34 13.58 -2.97 -9.79
CA SER A 34 12.47 -3.03 -8.83
C SER A 34 12.11 -1.67 -8.23
N LYS A 35 12.93 -0.63 -8.44
CA LYS A 35 12.71 0.69 -7.83
C LYS A 35 11.76 1.53 -8.65
N VAL A 36 10.52 1.70 -8.19
CA VAL A 36 9.49 2.48 -8.90
C VAL A 36 9.93 3.95 -9.07
N LYS A 37 9.88 4.45 -10.31
CA LYS A 37 10.15 5.86 -10.67
C LYS A 37 8.93 6.59 -11.21
N ALA A 38 8.04 5.89 -11.88
CA ALA A 38 6.77 6.43 -12.32
C ALA A 38 5.72 5.32 -12.32
N ALA A 39 4.48 5.67 -12.00
CA ALA A 39 3.34 4.78 -12.10
C ALA A 39 2.18 5.52 -12.75
N TRP A 40 1.45 4.81 -13.58
CA TRP A 40 0.24 5.29 -14.23
C TRP A 40 -0.83 4.19 -14.16
N ALA A 41 -2.03 4.60 -13.76
CA ALA A 41 -3.23 3.78 -13.78
C ALA A 41 -4.35 4.52 -14.51
N MET A 42 -5.40 3.79 -14.88
CA MET A 42 -6.56 4.34 -15.59
C MET A 42 -7.10 5.58 -14.87
N GLY A 43 -7.30 6.66 -15.63
CA GLY A 43 -7.80 7.93 -15.13
C GLY A 43 -6.74 8.89 -14.58
N ALA A 44 -5.49 8.46 -14.39
CA ALA A 44 -4.44 9.35 -13.87
C ALA A 44 -4.05 10.42 -14.92
N PRO A 45 -4.15 11.72 -14.59
CA PRO A 45 -3.63 12.79 -15.42
C PRO A 45 -2.10 12.89 -15.31
N PRO A 46 -1.43 13.74 -16.10
CA PRO A 46 -0.01 14.02 -15.92
C PRO A 46 0.32 14.47 -14.50
N PHE A 47 1.39 13.91 -13.93
CA PHE A 47 1.86 14.28 -12.59
C PHE A 47 3.01 15.29 -12.69
N VAL A 48 2.88 16.40 -11.94
CA VAL A 48 3.90 17.46 -11.90
C VAL A 48 4.44 17.60 -10.49
N TYR A 49 5.76 17.46 -10.35
CA TYR A 49 6.46 17.65 -9.07
C TYR A 49 6.42 19.13 -8.63
N PRO A 50 6.31 19.40 -7.31
CA PRO A 50 6.32 20.75 -6.75
C PRO A 50 7.69 21.42 -6.93
N LYS A 51 7.75 22.76 -6.97
CA LYS A 51 8.97 23.51 -7.33
C LYS A 51 10.18 23.17 -6.45
N GLU A 52 9.90 22.81 -5.19
CA GLU A 52 10.83 22.47 -4.13
C GLU A 52 11.56 21.15 -4.37
N ALA A 53 10.93 20.19 -5.07
CA ALA A 53 11.43 18.83 -5.15
C ALA A 53 11.32 18.18 -6.53
N GLY A 54 12.22 17.24 -6.82
CA GLY A 54 12.17 16.40 -8.01
C GLY A 54 12.66 15.00 -7.68
N LEU A 55 12.20 13.98 -8.42
CA LEU A 55 12.66 12.61 -8.23
C LEU A 55 13.98 12.40 -8.97
N PRO A 56 15.09 12.04 -8.28
CA PRO A 56 16.35 11.78 -8.95
C PRO A 56 16.28 10.57 -9.88
N LEU A 57 16.84 10.72 -11.08
CA LEU A 57 16.95 9.68 -12.09
C LEU A 57 18.35 9.75 -12.74
N GLY A 58 19.10 8.66 -12.68
CA GLY A 58 20.46 8.58 -13.22
C GLY A 58 21.53 9.25 -12.35
N GLY A 59 22.68 9.54 -12.97
CA GLY A 59 23.88 10.06 -12.29
C GLY A 59 25.10 9.13 -12.46
N ARG A 60 26.28 9.57 -12.02
CA ARG A 60 27.54 8.79 -12.18
C ARG A 60 27.57 7.49 -11.34
N ALA A 61 26.86 7.49 -10.23
CA ALA A 61 26.74 6.34 -9.34
C ALA A 61 25.48 5.50 -9.62
N ALA A 62 24.78 5.79 -10.73
CA ALA A 62 23.54 5.17 -11.11
C ALA A 62 23.75 4.33 -12.38
N ASN A 63 23.16 3.14 -12.41
CA ASN A 63 23.01 2.36 -13.62
C ASN A 63 22.11 3.11 -14.64
N LYS A 64 22.34 2.87 -15.93
CA LYS A 64 21.69 3.61 -17.02
C LYS A 64 20.35 3.02 -17.48
N TYR A 65 19.97 1.84 -16.98
CA TYR A 65 18.79 1.12 -17.45
C TYR A 65 17.53 1.41 -16.62
N VAL A 66 16.40 1.38 -17.33
CA VAL A 66 15.06 1.39 -16.76
C VAL A 66 14.25 0.27 -17.40
N MET A 67 13.25 -0.23 -16.68
CA MET A 67 12.31 -1.23 -17.16
C MET A 67 10.91 -0.60 -17.16
N LEU A 68 10.20 -0.70 -18.28
CA LEU A 68 8.78 -0.35 -18.37
C LEU A 68 7.95 -1.64 -18.24
N GLU A 69 7.03 -1.67 -17.28
CA GLU A 69 6.06 -2.74 -17.12
C GLU A 69 4.66 -2.23 -17.54
N VAL A 70 4.01 -2.97 -18.44
CA VAL A 70 2.68 -2.65 -18.95
C VAL A 70 1.74 -3.81 -18.68
N HIS A 71 0.69 -3.54 -17.90
CA HIS A 71 -0.40 -4.48 -17.65
C HIS A 71 -1.45 -4.36 -18.77
N TYR A 72 -1.53 -5.37 -19.63
CA TYR A 72 -2.57 -5.46 -20.67
C TYR A 72 -3.77 -6.26 -20.17
N ASN A 73 -4.97 -5.72 -20.37
CA ASN A 73 -6.22 -6.46 -20.23
C ASN A 73 -6.82 -6.67 -21.63
N ASN A 74 -6.64 -7.86 -22.19
CA ASN A 74 -7.09 -8.22 -23.54
C ASN A 74 -8.12 -9.36 -23.51
N PRO A 75 -9.36 -9.11 -23.02
CA PRO A 75 -10.38 -10.15 -22.86
C PRO A 75 -10.84 -10.76 -24.18
N GLU A 76 -10.70 -10.03 -25.30
CA GLU A 76 -11.05 -10.51 -26.64
C GLU A 76 -9.91 -11.31 -27.29
N VAL A 77 -8.74 -11.40 -26.65
CA VAL A 77 -7.55 -12.13 -27.12
C VAL A 77 -7.16 -11.72 -28.54
N LYS A 78 -7.20 -10.41 -28.81
CA LYS A 78 -6.75 -9.85 -30.08
C LYS A 78 -5.23 -9.96 -30.24
N ASP A 79 -4.80 -10.38 -31.42
CA ASP A 79 -3.40 -10.52 -31.82
C ASP A 79 -3.01 -9.62 -33.00
N ASP A 80 -3.96 -8.82 -33.50
CA ASP A 80 -3.82 -7.95 -34.67
C ASP A 80 -3.40 -6.51 -34.34
N TRP A 81 -3.21 -6.18 -33.07
CA TRP A 81 -2.86 -4.84 -32.60
C TRP A 81 -1.38 -4.74 -32.24
N ILE A 82 -0.72 -3.69 -32.73
CA ILE A 82 0.65 -3.32 -32.34
C ILE A 82 0.54 -2.14 -31.37
N ASP A 83 1.01 -2.33 -30.15
CA ASP A 83 1.05 -1.29 -29.12
C ASP A 83 2.47 -0.74 -28.96
N SER A 84 2.59 0.57 -28.77
CA SER A 84 3.84 1.26 -28.44
C SER A 84 3.60 2.26 -27.30
N SER A 85 2.81 1.85 -26.31
CA SER A 85 2.46 2.68 -25.15
C SER A 85 3.66 2.87 -24.22
N GLY A 86 3.65 3.97 -23.46
CA GLY A 86 4.71 4.25 -22.50
C GLY A 86 4.43 5.48 -21.63
N ILE A 87 5.45 5.92 -20.89
CA ILE A 87 5.39 7.09 -20.02
C ILE A 87 6.39 8.14 -20.53
N THR A 88 5.95 9.38 -20.67
CA THR A 88 6.83 10.52 -20.97
C THR A 88 7.39 11.10 -19.68
N LEU A 89 8.72 11.10 -19.53
CA LEU A 89 9.41 11.70 -18.38
C LEU A 89 9.99 13.07 -18.76
N HIS A 90 9.54 14.12 -18.07
CA HIS A 90 10.10 15.47 -18.24
C HIS A 90 11.26 15.69 -17.27
N LEU A 91 12.49 15.71 -17.79
CA LEU A 91 13.71 15.81 -17.00
C LEU A 91 14.30 17.23 -17.01
N THR A 92 15.06 17.55 -15.96
CA THR A 92 15.84 18.80 -15.87
C THR A 92 17.21 18.50 -15.28
N ALA A 93 18.26 19.15 -15.81
CA ALA A 93 19.60 19.10 -15.23
C ALA A 93 19.74 20.01 -14.00
N ASN A 94 18.83 20.98 -13.82
CA ASN A 94 18.84 21.88 -12.68
C ASN A 94 18.23 21.18 -11.46
N ARG A 95 19.08 20.75 -10.53
CA ARG A 95 18.66 20.10 -9.29
C ARG A 95 17.79 21.05 -8.47
N ARG A 96 16.63 20.56 -8.04
CA ARG A 96 15.74 21.27 -7.11
C ARG A 96 16.30 21.20 -5.69
N GLU A 97 15.69 21.94 -4.76
CA GLU A 97 16.17 22.01 -3.38
C GLU A 97 16.20 20.63 -2.69
N TYR A 98 15.16 19.82 -2.93
CA TYR A 98 15.01 18.50 -2.33
C TYR A 98 14.86 17.38 -3.35
N ASP A 99 15.41 16.22 -3.01
CA ASP A 99 15.10 14.98 -3.69
C ASP A 99 13.73 14.47 -3.16
N ALA A 100 12.83 14.12 -4.07
CA ALA A 100 11.54 13.53 -3.72
C ALA A 100 11.65 12.00 -3.63
N ALA A 101 10.78 11.39 -2.83
CA ALA A 101 10.66 9.94 -2.70
C ALA A 101 9.18 9.53 -2.57
N ILE A 102 8.96 8.22 -2.62
CA ILE A 102 7.65 7.58 -2.46
C ILE A 102 7.74 6.66 -1.24
N MET A 103 6.73 6.70 -0.38
CA MET A 103 6.59 5.78 0.76
C MET A 103 5.24 5.09 0.68
N GLU A 104 5.25 3.78 0.89
CA GLU A 104 4.05 2.96 0.93
C GLU A 104 3.50 2.86 2.35
N LEU A 105 2.25 3.29 2.52
CA LEU A 105 1.49 3.10 3.75
C LEU A 105 0.37 2.09 3.55
N GLY A 106 -0.05 1.42 4.62
CA GLY A 106 -1.25 0.58 4.64
C GLY A 106 -0.97 -0.83 5.11
N LEU A 107 -1.58 -1.80 4.44
CA LEU A 107 -1.49 -3.22 4.82
C LEU A 107 -0.36 -3.93 4.10
N GLU A 108 0.33 -4.81 4.83
CA GLU A 108 1.31 -5.73 4.22
C GLU A 108 0.64 -6.62 3.16
N TYR A 109 1.41 -6.99 2.13
CA TYR A 109 0.98 -7.92 1.08
C TYR A 109 1.05 -9.38 1.56
N THR A 110 0.29 -9.70 2.60
CA THR A 110 0.26 -11.04 3.21
C THR A 110 -1.16 -11.57 3.31
N ASP A 111 -1.29 -12.88 3.53
CA ASP A 111 -2.58 -13.53 3.72
C ASP A 111 -3.12 -13.42 5.16
N LYS A 112 -2.51 -12.57 5.99
CA LYS A 112 -2.91 -12.33 7.39
C LYS A 112 -4.20 -11.51 7.51
N MET A 113 -4.52 -10.72 6.48
CA MET A 113 -5.69 -9.85 6.44
C MET A 113 -6.70 -10.41 5.45
N ALA A 114 -7.97 -10.45 5.83
CA ALA A 114 -9.06 -10.96 5.00
C ALA A 114 -10.35 -10.19 5.23
N ILE A 115 -11.18 -10.14 4.19
CA ILE A 115 -12.49 -9.54 4.18
C ILE A 115 -13.51 -10.69 4.07
N PRO A 116 -14.42 -10.85 5.03
CA PRO A 116 -15.47 -11.86 4.96
C PRO A 116 -16.30 -11.76 3.68
N GLY A 117 -16.87 -12.86 3.22
CA GLY A 117 -17.82 -12.86 2.11
C GLY A 117 -19.12 -12.13 2.47
N GLY A 118 -19.78 -11.50 1.50
CA GLY A 118 -21.12 -10.93 1.64
C GLY A 118 -21.23 -9.63 2.44
N GLN A 119 -20.15 -8.86 2.57
CA GLN A 119 -20.13 -7.63 3.38
C GLN A 119 -20.46 -6.41 2.51
N HIS A 120 -21.41 -5.58 2.97
CA HIS A 120 -21.66 -4.28 2.35
C HIS A 120 -20.50 -3.31 2.53
N ALA A 121 -19.88 -3.35 3.71
CA ALA A 121 -18.81 -2.47 4.12
C ALA A 121 -18.00 -3.18 5.22
N PHE A 122 -16.74 -3.52 4.92
CA PHE A 122 -15.81 -4.08 5.90
C PHE A 122 -14.51 -3.27 5.87
N PRO A 123 -14.11 -2.63 6.98
CA PRO A 123 -12.89 -1.84 7.02
C PRO A 123 -11.67 -2.73 7.29
N LEU A 124 -10.57 -2.49 6.58
CA LEU A 124 -9.26 -2.93 7.03
C LEU A 124 -8.35 -1.72 7.21
N THR A 125 -7.55 -1.73 8.28
CA THR A 125 -6.68 -0.61 8.63
C THR A 125 -5.24 -1.06 8.78
N GLY A 126 -4.34 -0.39 8.07
CA GLY A 126 -2.90 -0.52 8.21
C GLY A 126 -2.28 0.71 8.88
N TYR A 127 -1.12 0.50 9.48
CA TYR A 127 -0.52 1.42 10.44
C TYR A 127 0.94 1.69 10.11
N CYS A 128 1.35 2.95 10.29
CA CYS A 128 2.74 3.38 10.35
C CYS A 128 2.98 4.01 11.73
N ILE A 129 3.56 3.21 12.63
CA ILE A 129 3.66 3.52 14.06
C ILE A 129 4.75 4.56 14.40
N PRO A 130 4.64 5.26 15.54
CA PRO A 130 5.64 6.24 15.99
C PRO A 130 7.07 5.72 16.04
N GLN A 131 7.26 4.44 16.34
CA GLN A 131 8.57 3.79 16.37
C GLN A 131 9.21 3.75 14.98
N CYS A 132 8.42 3.41 13.94
CA CYS A 132 8.92 3.35 12.57
C CYS A 132 9.19 4.74 11.99
N THR A 133 8.28 5.70 12.19
CA THR A 133 8.53 7.10 11.79
C THR A 133 9.68 7.71 12.59
N GLY A 134 9.85 7.31 13.85
CA GLY A 134 10.92 7.73 14.74
C GLY A 134 12.32 7.35 14.24
N VAL A 135 12.47 6.14 13.68
CA VAL A 135 13.76 5.66 13.13
C VAL A 135 13.93 6.01 11.65
N GLY A 136 12.84 6.12 10.88
CA GLY A 136 12.88 6.27 9.43
C GLY A 136 12.78 7.70 8.91
N LEU A 137 12.39 8.68 9.75
CA LEU A 137 12.27 10.09 9.35
C LEU A 137 13.36 10.98 9.98
N PRO A 138 13.80 12.05 9.28
CA PRO A 138 14.77 12.99 9.81
C PRO A 138 14.13 13.91 10.85
N LYS A 139 14.95 14.56 11.70
CA LYS A 139 14.47 15.43 12.81
C LYS A 139 13.50 16.52 12.36
N GLN A 140 13.73 17.12 11.21
CA GLN A 140 12.88 18.14 10.61
C GLN A 140 11.58 17.58 9.99
N GLY A 141 11.47 16.26 9.86
CA GLY A 141 10.40 15.55 9.21
C GLY A 141 10.43 15.65 7.69
N ILE A 142 9.32 15.21 7.09
CA ILE A 142 9.06 15.24 5.65
C ILE A 142 7.83 16.06 5.34
N VAL A 143 7.73 16.52 4.10
CA VAL A 143 6.61 17.25 3.53
C VAL A 143 5.99 16.39 2.44
N VAL A 144 4.76 15.96 2.69
CA VAL A 144 3.96 15.14 1.78
C VAL A 144 3.18 16.07 0.87
N PHE A 145 3.34 15.90 -0.43
CA PHE A 145 2.75 16.76 -1.46
C PHE A 145 1.80 16.02 -2.40
N GLY A 146 1.89 14.69 -2.46
CA GLY A 146 1.02 13.86 -3.29
C GLY A 146 0.65 12.55 -2.61
N SER A 147 -0.46 11.98 -3.02
CA SER A 147 -0.95 10.69 -2.51
C SER A 147 -1.73 9.94 -3.59
N GLN A 148 -1.42 8.66 -3.78
CA GLN A 148 -2.15 7.76 -4.66
C GLN A 148 -2.74 6.62 -3.84
N LEU A 149 -4.06 6.48 -3.88
CA LEU A 149 -4.80 5.45 -3.15
C LEU A 149 -4.98 4.21 -4.04
N HIS A 150 -4.77 3.03 -3.47
CA HIS A 150 -4.77 1.78 -4.22
C HIS A 150 -5.46 0.66 -3.44
N THR A 151 -6.40 -0.02 -4.10
CA THR A 151 -6.98 -1.31 -3.71
C THR A 151 -7.18 -2.18 -4.95
N HIS A 152 -7.57 -3.45 -4.76
CA HIS A 152 -8.12 -4.27 -5.84
C HIS A 152 -9.66 -4.12 -5.88
N LEU A 153 -10.33 -5.05 -6.57
CA LEU A 153 -11.67 -4.93 -7.13
C LEU A 153 -12.80 -4.60 -6.14
N THR A 154 -12.64 -4.89 -4.85
CA THR A 154 -13.68 -4.74 -3.83
C THR A 154 -13.58 -3.43 -3.03
N GLY A 155 -12.53 -2.64 -3.22
CA GLY A 155 -12.37 -1.37 -2.49
C GLY A 155 -13.32 -0.28 -2.98
N VAL A 156 -13.95 0.43 -2.03
CA VAL A 156 -14.98 1.46 -2.29
C VAL A 156 -14.69 2.80 -1.61
N ALA A 157 -13.80 2.83 -0.62
CA ALA A 157 -13.34 4.06 0.02
C ALA A 157 -11.96 3.86 0.65
N VAL A 158 -11.13 4.89 0.64
CA VAL A 158 -9.79 4.85 1.24
C VAL A 158 -9.49 6.20 1.90
N TRP A 159 -8.89 6.20 3.08
CA TRP A 159 -8.41 7.42 3.72
C TRP A 159 -7.19 7.17 4.60
N THR A 160 -6.35 8.20 4.73
CA THR A 160 -5.18 8.19 5.62
C THR A 160 -5.30 9.29 6.66
N ARG A 161 -5.41 8.89 7.92
CA ARG A 161 -5.44 9.78 9.09
C ARG A 161 -4.02 9.96 9.64
N HIS A 162 -3.76 11.13 10.20
CA HIS A 162 -2.45 11.53 10.71
C HIS A 162 -2.59 11.95 12.16
N PHE A 163 -1.67 11.49 13.02
CA PHE A 163 -1.70 11.76 14.44
C PHE A 163 -0.32 12.17 14.95
N ARG A 164 -0.32 13.03 15.94
CA ARG A 164 0.88 13.46 16.68
C ARG A 164 0.59 13.41 18.17
N GLN A 165 1.38 12.63 18.90
CA GLN A 165 1.27 12.51 20.36
C GLN A 165 -0.16 12.15 20.86
N GLY A 166 -0.88 11.33 20.09
CA GLY A 166 -2.26 10.91 20.39
C GLY A 166 -3.35 11.91 19.99
N ILE A 167 -2.99 13.05 19.40
CA ILE A 167 -3.93 14.03 18.84
C ILE A 167 -4.04 13.80 17.34
N GLU A 168 -5.26 13.69 16.85
CA GLU A 168 -5.51 13.60 15.42
C GLU A 168 -5.35 14.97 14.73
N LEU A 169 -4.53 14.98 13.70
CA LEU A 169 -4.27 16.11 12.80
C LEU A 169 -5.16 16.00 11.56
N PRO A 170 -5.31 17.08 10.76
CA PRO A 170 -6.16 17.03 9.58
C PRO A 170 -5.76 15.89 8.64
N VAL A 171 -6.78 15.18 8.16
CA VAL A 171 -6.66 13.99 7.30
C VAL A 171 -5.70 14.26 6.14
N LEU A 172 -4.81 13.30 5.86
CA LEU A 172 -3.77 13.42 4.84
C LEU A 172 -4.37 13.32 3.43
N ASN A 173 -5.11 12.24 3.20
CA ASN A 173 -5.89 12.04 1.97
C ASN A 173 -7.17 11.25 2.30
N ARG A 174 -8.24 11.48 1.55
CA ARG A 174 -9.52 10.81 1.72
C ARG A 174 -10.27 10.77 0.40
N ASP A 175 -10.73 9.57 0.07
CA ASP A 175 -11.69 9.34 -1.00
C ASP A 175 -12.78 8.38 -0.52
N VAL A 176 -14.00 8.90 -0.38
CA VAL A 176 -15.18 8.11 0.02
C VAL A 176 -15.99 7.59 -1.16
N HIS A 177 -15.59 7.97 -2.38
CA HIS A 177 -16.15 7.53 -3.65
C HIS A 177 -15.06 6.91 -4.51
N TYR A 178 -14.09 6.28 -3.85
CA TYR A 178 -12.95 5.67 -4.50
C TYR A 178 -13.42 4.62 -5.49
N SER A 179 -12.83 4.64 -6.69
CA SER A 179 -13.04 3.62 -7.71
C SER A 179 -11.72 2.99 -8.08
N THR A 180 -11.70 1.67 -8.10
CA THR A 180 -10.56 0.85 -8.52
C THR A 180 -10.17 1.10 -9.97
N HIS A 181 -11.09 1.65 -10.78
CA HIS A 181 -10.87 2.02 -12.18
C HIS A 181 -10.33 3.44 -12.36
N PHE A 182 -10.22 4.22 -11.27
CA PHE A 182 -9.77 5.61 -11.29
C PHE A 182 -8.74 5.87 -10.18
N GLN A 183 -7.49 5.51 -10.45
CA GLN A 183 -6.40 5.52 -9.45
C GLN A 183 -5.33 6.56 -9.77
N GLU A 184 -5.72 7.84 -9.69
CA GLU A 184 -4.82 8.96 -9.95
C GLU A 184 -3.88 9.27 -8.77
N ILE A 185 -2.73 9.87 -9.09
CA ILE A 185 -1.88 10.52 -8.09
C ILE A 185 -2.44 11.92 -7.84
N ARG A 186 -3.02 12.16 -6.65
CA ARG A 186 -3.55 13.48 -6.29
C ARG A 186 -2.47 14.33 -5.68
N ILE A 187 -2.27 15.53 -6.23
CA ILE A 187 -1.52 16.60 -5.55
C ILE A 187 -2.39 17.09 -4.39
N LEU A 188 -1.85 17.04 -3.18
CA LEU A 188 -2.58 17.45 -1.99
C LEU A 188 -2.77 18.97 -2.00
N HIS A 189 -4.01 19.43 -1.80
CA HIS A 189 -4.31 20.87 -1.68
C HIS A 189 -3.48 21.55 -0.58
N ARG A 190 -3.16 20.80 0.47
CA ARG A 190 -2.29 21.24 1.57
C ARG A 190 -1.16 20.24 1.74
N HIS A 191 0.07 20.74 1.65
CA HIS A 191 1.26 19.96 1.98
C HIS A 191 1.23 19.56 3.46
N VAL A 192 1.47 18.28 3.76
CA VAL A 192 1.36 17.73 5.12
C VAL A 192 2.75 17.46 5.68
N ARG A 193 3.07 18.04 6.84
CA ARG A 193 4.35 17.80 7.51
C ARG A 193 4.26 16.65 8.50
N VAL A 194 4.95 15.56 8.21
CA VAL A 194 5.06 14.37 9.07
C VAL A 194 6.40 14.42 9.80
N LEU A 195 6.38 14.33 11.12
CA LEU A 195 7.56 14.37 11.97
C LEU A 195 7.89 12.97 12.51
N PRO A 196 9.14 12.72 12.93
CA PRO A 196 9.48 11.50 13.66
C PRO A 196 8.61 11.36 14.92
N GLY A 197 8.07 10.17 15.16
CA GLY A 197 7.15 9.89 16.26
C GLY A 197 5.68 10.19 15.94
N ASP A 198 5.37 10.68 14.74
CA ASP A 198 3.99 10.73 14.25
C ASP A 198 3.49 9.32 13.89
N TYR A 199 2.17 9.16 13.89
CA TYR A 199 1.48 7.92 13.53
C TYR A 199 0.56 8.18 12.34
N LEU A 200 0.61 7.31 11.34
CA LEU A 200 -0.25 7.37 10.15
C LEU A 200 -1.09 6.09 10.08
N MET A 201 -2.36 6.25 9.72
CA MET A 201 -3.33 5.17 9.69
C MET A 201 -4.08 5.21 8.37
N THR A 202 -3.91 4.19 7.54
CA THR A 202 -4.60 4.05 6.26
C THR A 202 -5.69 3.01 6.38
N THR A 203 -6.94 3.41 6.17
CA THR A 203 -8.09 2.52 6.20
C THR A 203 -8.69 2.43 4.80
N CYS A 204 -8.96 1.20 4.38
CA CYS A 204 -9.70 0.88 3.15
C CYS A 204 -11.02 0.21 3.54
N LEU A 205 -12.10 0.59 2.86
CA LEU A 205 -13.42 0.01 3.00
C LEU A 205 -13.72 -0.85 1.79
N TYR A 206 -14.20 -2.06 2.03
CA TYR A 206 -14.47 -3.04 0.98
C TYR A 206 -15.93 -3.47 0.93
N ASN A 207 -16.40 -3.76 -0.28
CA ASN A 207 -17.71 -4.33 -0.57
C ASN A 207 -17.53 -5.71 -1.22
N THR A 208 -17.94 -6.76 -0.52
CA THR A 208 -17.87 -8.16 -0.96
C THR A 208 -19.26 -8.77 -1.14
N ILE A 209 -20.29 -7.97 -1.38
CA ILE A 209 -21.62 -8.46 -1.78
C ILE A 209 -21.46 -9.36 -3.02
N GLY A 210 -22.12 -10.52 -3.00
CA GLY A 210 -22.03 -11.50 -4.08
C GLY A 210 -20.80 -12.42 -4.02
N LYS A 211 -19.87 -12.21 -3.09
CA LYS A 211 -18.78 -13.16 -2.81
C LYS A 211 -19.14 -14.05 -1.62
N GLU A 212 -19.16 -15.37 -1.82
CA GLU A 212 -19.36 -16.33 -0.72
C GLU A 212 -18.10 -16.54 0.13
N ASN A 213 -16.95 -16.58 -0.54
CA ASN A 213 -15.65 -16.78 0.10
C ASN A 213 -15.09 -15.47 0.65
N ALA A 214 -14.23 -15.60 1.67
CA ALA A 214 -13.41 -14.47 2.10
C ALA A 214 -12.48 -14.02 0.96
N THR A 215 -12.30 -12.71 0.82
CA THR A 215 -11.29 -12.11 -0.06
C THR A 215 -10.06 -11.81 0.79
N ILE A 216 -8.89 -12.32 0.39
CA ILE A 216 -7.70 -12.36 1.25
C ILE A 216 -6.63 -11.41 0.70
N GLY A 217 -5.78 -10.86 1.55
CA GLY A 217 -4.64 -10.04 1.13
C GLY A 217 -3.67 -10.79 0.22
N GLY A 218 -3.16 -10.12 -0.81
CA GLY A 218 -2.22 -10.71 -1.75
C GLY A 218 -1.99 -9.90 -3.02
N HIS A 219 -1.19 -10.46 -3.93
CA HIS A 219 -0.77 -9.81 -5.15
C HIS A 219 -1.74 -10.02 -6.33
N ALA A 220 -2.58 -11.06 -6.28
CA ALA A 220 -3.47 -11.36 -7.40
C ALA A 220 -4.63 -10.37 -7.47
N ILE A 221 -5.16 -10.09 -8.66
CA ILE A 221 -6.34 -9.23 -8.84
C ILE A 221 -7.59 -9.74 -8.10
N THR A 222 -7.64 -11.05 -7.80
CA THR A 222 -8.71 -11.68 -7.02
C THR A 222 -8.51 -11.56 -5.51
N ASP A 223 -7.29 -11.28 -5.08
CA ASP A 223 -6.93 -10.91 -3.71
C ASP A 223 -7.21 -9.42 -3.47
N GLU A 224 -6.87 -8.90 -2.30
CA GLU A 224 -6.99 -7.48 -1.99
C GLU A 224 -5.72 -6.80 -1.49
N MET A 225 -5.70 -5.48 -1.64
CA MET A 225 -4.65 -4.58 -1.15
C MET A 225 -5.27 -3.34 -0.50
N CYS A 226 -4.56 -2.78 0.48
CA CYS A 226 -4.85 -1.45 1.03
C CYS A 226 -3.58 -0.62 1.06
N VAL A 227 -3.41 0.28 0.11
CA VAL A 227 -2.16 1.06 -0.01
C VAL A 227 -2.45 2.54 -0.24
N ASN A 228 -1.63 3.38 0.38
CA ASN A 228 -1.47 4.76 0.01
C ASN A 228 0.01 5.02 -0.32
N TYR A 229 0.30 5.31 -1.58
CA TYR A 229 1.62 5.77 -2.02
C TYR A 229 1.73 7.27 -1.75
N MET A 230 2.51 7.63 -0.73
CA MET A 230 2.77 9.01 -0.37
C MET A 230 3.98 9.54 -1.11
N HIS A 231 3.81 10.66 -1.83
CA HIS A 231 4.89 11.40 -2.46
C HIS A 231 5.35 12.52 -1.53
N TYR A 232 6.64 12.53 -1.18
CA TYR A 232 7.17 13.44 -0.18
C TYR A 232 8.60 13.91 -0.47
N TYR A 233 9.05 14.93 0.27
CA TYR A 233 10.45 15.38 0.32
C TYR A 233 10.80 15.88 1.74
N PRO A 234 12.09 15.93 2.14
CA PRO A 234 13.22 15.31 1.45
C PRO A 234 13.14 13.78 1.50
N ALA A 235 13.73 13.12 0.49
CA ALA A 235 13.84 11.67 0.42
C ALA A 235 14.52 11.08 1.67
N THR A 236 14.00 9.95 2.16
CA THR A 236 14.61 9.18 3.26
C THR A 236 14.79 7.73 2.83
N GLU A 237 15.45 6.94 3.68
CA GLU A 237 15.56 5.49 3.44
C GLU A 237 14.23 4.76 3.67
N LEU A 238 13.25 5.35 4.36
CA LEU A 238 11.98 4.67 4.68
C LEU A 238 11.08 4.61 3.44
N GLU A 239 10.90 3.40 2.91
CA GLU A 239 10.11 3.14 1.71
C GLU A 239 8.81 2.40 2.03
N VAL A 240 8.85 1.42 2.92
CA VAL A 240 7.66 0.67 3.34
C VAL A 240 7.39 0.91 4.80
N CYS A 241 6.20 1.45 5.10
CA CYS A 241 5.68 1.62 6.44
C CYS A 241 4.26 1.03 6.51
N LYS A 242 4.20 -0.30 6.58
CA LYS A 242 2.96 -1.08 6.54
C LYS A 242 2.80 -1.95 7.78
N SER A 243 1.60 -2.44 8.00
CA SER A 243 1.35 -3.40 9.08
C SER A 243 0.33 -4.47 8.70
N ALA A 244 0.25 -5.52 9.50
CA ALA A 244 -0.83 -6.50 9.50
C ALA A 244 -1.12 -6.95 10.93
N VAL A 245 -2.15 -7.76 11.14
CA VAL A 245 -2.35 -8.43 12.44
C VAL A 245 -1.11 -9.26 12.81
N SER A 246 -0.75 -9.29 14.09
CA SER A 246 0.36 -10.14 14.56
C SER A 246 0.05 -11.63 14.33
N ASN A 247 1.10 -12.40 14.07
CA ASN A 247 1.02 -13.85 13.84
C ASN A 247 0.39 -14.54 15.05
N ALA A 248 0.80 -14.16 16.26
CA ALA A 248 0.31 -14.75 17.49
C ALA A 248 -1.19 -14.49 17.72
N ALA A 249 -1.68 -13.28 17.39
CA ALA A 249 -3.11 -12.97 17.49
C ALA A 249 -3.93 -13.74 16.46
N LEU A 250 -3.45 -13.80 15.21
CA LEU A 250 -4.10 -14.52 14.14
C LEU A 250 -4.19 -16.04 14.41
N GLU A 251 -3.11 -16.64 14.91
CA GLU A 251 -3.13 -18.03 15.34
C GLU A 251 -4.16 -18.29 16.45
N LYS A 252 -4.28 -17.38 17.42
CA LYS A 252 -5.26 -17.49 18.50
C LYS A 252 -6.69 -17.40 17.96
N TYR A 253 -6.95 -16.54 16.98
CA TYR A 253 -8.24 -16.45 16.29
C TYR A 253 -8.60 -17.77 15.61
N PHE A 254 -7.69 -18.36 14.83
CA PHE A 254 -7.95 -19.65 14.19
C PHE A 254 -8.14 -20.80 15.19
N LYS A 255 -7.38 -20.80 16.31
CA LYS A 255 -7.59 -21.74 17.42
C LYS A 255 -8.99 -21.56 18.05
N PHE A 256 -9.47 -20.32 18.17
CA PHE A 256 -10.82 -20.02 18.66
C PHE A 256 -11.90 -20.53 17.70
N GLU A 257 -11.81 -20.23 16.40
CA GLU A 257 -12.76 -20.72 15.39
C GLU A 257 -12.82 -22.26 15.35
N LYS A 258 -11.67 -22.94 15.52
CA LYS A 258 -11.64 -24.40 15.60
C LYS A 258 -12.34 -24.94 16.84
N ARG A 259 -12.03 -24.38 18.02
CA ARG A 259 -12.49 -24.92 19.31
C ARG A 259 -13.94 -24.58 19.61
N TRP A 260 -14.36 -23.36 19.31
CA TRP A 260 -15.67 -22.83 19.70
C TRP A 260 -16.71 -23.07 18.62
N ASN A 261 -16.32 -22.90 17.36
CA ASN A 261 -17.23 -22.96 16.21
C ASN A 261 -17.11 -24.26 15.42
N ASN A 262 -16.24 -25.19 15.84
CA ASN A 262 -15.93 -26.45 15.18
C ASN A 262 -15.58 -26.28 13.67
N MET A 263 -14.92 -25.17 13.33
CA MET A 263 -14.50 -24.89 11.95
C MET A 263 -13.34 -25.82 11.54
N PRO A 264 -13.25 -26.23 10.26
CA PRO A 264 -12.24 -27.16 9.75
C PRO A 264 -10.85 -26.51 9.58
N ILE A 265 -10.35 -25.88 10.63
CA ILE A 265 -9.06 -25.18 10.70
C ILE A 265 -7.91 -26.18 10.85
N SER A 266 -6.85 -25.99 10.07
CA SER A 266 -5.59 -26.73 10.18
C SER A 266 -4.46 -25.81 10.65
N TYR A 267 -3.80 -26.19 11.74
CA TYR A 267 -2.65 -25.43 12.28
C TYR A 267 -1.39 -25.50 11.41
N LYS A 268 -1.36 -26.39 10.41
CA LYS A 268 -0.28 -26.51 9.42
C LYS A 268 -0.60 -25.81 8.11
N ALA A 269 -1.86 -25.42 7.91
CA ALA A 269 -2.28 -24.74 6.69
C ALA A 269 -1.96 -23.25 6.76
N SER A 270 -1.83 -22.62 5.59
CA SER A 270 -1.66 -21.17 5.50
C SER A 270 -2.87 -20.42 6.05
N PRO A 271 -2.70 -19.17 6.53
CA PRO A 271 -3.82 -18.29 6.86
C PRO A 271 -4.88 -18.24 5.75
N ARG A 272 -4.45 -18.13 4.47
CA ARG A 272 -5.37 -18.18 3.32
C ARG A 272 -6.28 -19.41 3.33
N ALA A 273 -5.70 -20.60 3.48
CA ALA A 273 -6.47 -21.84 3.50
C ALA A 273 -7.46 -21.89 4.68
N ASN A 274 -7.03 -21.41 5.86
CA ASN A 274 -7.88 -21.35 7.04
C ASN A 274 -9.05 -20.36 6.85
N TYR A 275 -8.80 -19.17 6.30
CA TYR A 275 -9.88 -18.23 5.97
C TYR A 275 -10.91 -18.78 4.99
N LEU A 276 -10.45 -19.47 3.94
CA LEU A 276 -11.35 -20.09 2.95
C LEU A 276 -12.19 -21.25 3.53
N SER A 277 -11.70 -21.86 4.62
CA SER A 277 -12.39 -22.95 5.32
C SER A 277 -13.51 -22.44 6.26
N ILE A 278 -13.50 -21.17 6.65
CA ILE A 278 -14.52 -20.58 7.53
C ILE A 278 -15.77 -20.27 6.72
N LYS A 279 -16.80 -21.09 6.91
CA LYS A 279 -18.13 -20.91 6.31
C LYS A 279 -19.25 -21.41 7.24
N PRO A 280 -20.41 -20.74 7.29
CA PRO A 280 -20.71 -19.45 6.67
C PRO A 280 -20.10 -18.27 7.45
N TRP A 281 -19.87 -17.14 6.77
CA TRP A 281 -19.54 -15.87 7.42
C TRP A 281 -20.79 -15.25 8.05
N THR A 282 -21.06 -15.60 9.30
CA THR A 282 -22.17 -15.03 10.07
C THR A 282 -21.82 -13.64 10.61
N PRO A 283 -22.80 -12.79 10.95
CA PRO A 283 -22.53 -11.48 11.57
C PRO A 283 -21.63 -11.57 12.81
N LEU A 284 -21.78 -12.61 13.63
CA LEU A 284 -20.92 -12.84 14.80
C LEU A 284 -19.46 -13.11 14.42
N ARG A 285 -19.20 -13.95 13.41
CA ARG A 285 -17.83 -14.23 12.93
C ARG A 285 -17.21 -13.00 12.28
N THR A 286 -17.97 -12.28 11.46
CA THR A 286 -17.53 -11.01 10.86
C THR A 286 -17.13 -10.01 11.94
N ASN A 287 -17.96 -9.81 12.97
CA ASN A 287 -17.63 -8.90 14.08
C ASN A 287 -16.44 -9.37 14.90
N THR A 288 -16.28 -10.68 15.10
CA THR A 288 -15.13 -11.25 15.82
C THR A 288 -13.83 -11.03 15.05
N LEU A 289 -13.88 -11.13 13.71
CA LEU A 289 -12.74 -10.84 12.85
C LEU A 289 -12.42 -9.34 12.82
N ASP A 290 -13.44 -8.47 12.78
CA ASP A 290 -13.23 -7.02 12.89
C ASP A 290 -12.56 -6.66 14.23
N MET A 291 -13.03 -7.23 15.34
CA MET A 291 -12.40 -7.05 16.66
C MET A 291 -10.97 -7.59 16.72
N LEU A 292 -10.66 -8.72 16.05
CA LEU A 292 -9.29 -9.20 15.92
C LEU A 292 -8.41 -8.10 15.32
N TYR A 293 -8.84 -7.47 14.24
CA TYR A 293 -8.07 -6.46 13.53
C TYR A 293 -8.00 -5.12 14.27
N SER A 294 -9.05 -4.72 15.00
CA SER A 294 -9.09 -3.43 15.68
C SER A 294 -8.40 -3.42 17.05
N GLU A 295 -8.37 -4.56 17.75
CA GLU A 295 -7.91 -4.63 19.15
C GLU A 295 -6.60 -5.38 19.34
N SER A 296 -6.19 -6.23 18.39
CA SER A 296 -5.01 -7.08 18.59
C SER A 296 -3.71 -6.39 18.22
N PRO A 297 -2.58 -6.85 18.79
CA PRO A 297 -1.26 -6.38 18.39
C PRO A 297 -0.97 -6.64 16.91
N ILE A 298 -0.13 -5.79 16.33
CA ILE A 298 0.23 -5.80 14.91
C ILE A 298 1.64 -6.31 14.67
N SER A 299 1.87 -6.81 13.46
CA SER A 299 3.16 -7.00 12.83
C SER A 299 3.45 -5.76 11.97
N MET A 300 4.64 -5.19 12.08
CA MET A 300 5.03 -3.97 11.37
C MET A 300 6.12 -4.29 10.33
N GLN A 301 5.91 -3.83 9.11
CA GLN A 301 6.92 -3.81 8.05
C GLN A 301 7.46 -2.39 7.92
N CYS A 302 8.57 -2.14 8.63
CA CYS A 302 9.36 -0.91 8.57
C CYS A 302 10.62 -1.18 7.75
N ASN A 303 10.53 -1.03 6.42
CA ASN A 303 11.63 -1.37 5.50
C ASN A 303 12.25 -0.14 4.85
N LYS A 304 13.54 -0.27 4.61
CA LYS A 304 14.37 0.64 3.84
C LYS A 304 14.19 0.42 2.34
N SER A 305 14.63 1.38 1.53
CA SER A 305 14.70 1.28 0.07
C SER A 305 15.59 0.17 -0.49
N ASP A 306 16.50 -0.38 0.31
CA ASP A 306 17.34 -1.52 -0.08
C ASP A 306 16.65 -2.89 0.20
N GLY A 307 15.39 -2.86 0.66
CA GLY A 307 14.61 -4.03 1.05
C GLY A 307 14.88 -4.53 2.48
N ASN A 308 15.91 -4.03 3.16
CA ASN A 308 16.22 -4.42 4.53
C ASN A 308 15.28 -3.76 5.54
N ARG A 309 15.09 -4.40 6.70
CA ARG A 309 14.32 -3.83 7.80
C ARG A 309 15.16 -2.83 8.59
N PHE A 310 14.52 -1.78 9.12
CA PHE A 310 15.12 -0.99 10.19
C PHE A 310 15.33 -1.87 11.43
N GLN A 311 16.38 -1.59 12.20
CA GLN A 311 16.66 -2.33 13.43
C GLN A 311 15.53 -2.13 14.46
N GLY A 312 14.99 -3.21 14.99
CA GLY A 312 13.92 -3.20 15.98
C GLY A 312 13.17 -4.53 16.03
N ASP A 313 12.43 -4.75 17.12
CA ASP A 313 11.40 -5.79 17.16
C ASP A 313 10.10 -5.18 16.63
N TRP A 314 9.57 -5.79 15.57
CA TRP A 314 8.44 -5.28 14.82
C TRP A 314 7.20 -6.20 14.92
N GLU A 315 7.22 -7.21 15.79
CA GLU A 315 6.10 -8.13 15.99
C GLU A 315 5.41 -7.88 17.33
N GLY A 316 4.09 -8.03 17.37
CA GLY A 316 3.33 -7.97 18.62
C GLY A 316 3.23 -6.56 19.22
N ILE A 317 3.27 -5.53 18.37
CA ILE A 317 3.20 -4.12 18.81
C ILE A 317 1.74 -3.73 19.04
N ASP A 318 1.44 -3.07 20.16
CA ASP A 318 0.10 -2.57 20.44
C ASP A 318 -0.28 -1.39 19.52
N ILE A 319 -1.54 -1.36 19.09
CA ILE A 319 -2.08 -0.26 18.29
C ILE A 319 -2.09 1.02 19.15
N PRO A 320 -1.49 2.14 18.69
CA PRO A 320 -1.49 3.39 19.46
C PRO A 320 -2.91 3.91 19.75
N LYS A 321 -3.19 4.19 21.03
CA LYS A 321 -4.49 4.74 21.45
C LYS A 321 -4.65 6.20 21.03
N ILE A 322 -5.76 6.50 20.35
CA ILE A 322 -6.13 7.86 19.96
C ILE A 322 -6.72 8.58 21.18
N LYS A 323 -6.08 9.66 21.64
CA LYS A 323 -6.53 10.44 22.80
C LYS A 323 -7.55 11.51 22.43
N ARG A 324 -7.35 12.15 21.28
CA ARG A 324 -8.22 13.24 20.79
C ARG A 324 -8.48 13.05 19.30
N PRO A 325 -9.60 12.40 18.92
CA PRO A 325 -9.98 12.30 17.52
C PRO A 325 -10.47 13.65 17.00
N LEU A 326 -10.38 13.86 15.69
CA LEU A 326 -11.02 14.98 15.02
C LEU A 326 -12.53 14.85 15.13
N LYS A 327 -13.21 15.99 15.20
CA LYS A 327 -14.67 16.02 15.11
C LYS A 327 -15.09 15.46 13.75
N PRO A 328 -16.11 14.59 13.69
CA PRO A 328 -16.64 14.12 12.43
C PRO A 328 -17.14 15.33 11.62
N VAL A 329 -16.86 15.32 10.32
CA VAL A 329 -17.43 16.31 9.40
C VAL A 329 -18.95 16.11 9.41
N LEU A 330 -19.70 17.11 9.86
CA LEU A 330 -21.16 17.07 9.81
C LEU A 330 -21.59 16.88 8.36
N ARG A 331 -22.32 15.80 8.06
CA ARG A 331 -22.99 15.66 6.77
C ARG A 331 -24.08 16.73 6.72
N GLN A 332 -23.84 17.79 5.96
CA GLN A 332 -24.91 18.68 5.55
C GLN A 332 -25.71 17.94 4.49
N CYS A 333 -26.70 17.15 4.94
CA CYS A 333 -27.71 16.64 4.03
C CYS A 333 -28.55 17.83 3.60
N PRO A 334 -28.61 18.18 2.30
CA PRO A 334 -29.56 19.19 1.86
C PRO A 334 -30.98 18.69 2.19
N SER A 335 -31.73 19.51 2.92
CA SER A 335 -33.16 19.31 3.13
C SER A 335 -33.85 19.56 1.79
N TYR A 336 -34.09 18.48 1.03
CA TYR A 336 -34.96 18.50 -0.14
C TYR A 336 -36.35 18.02 0.24
#